data_AF-A0A1I5TFW5-F1
#
_entry.id   AF-A0A1I5TFW5-F1
#
_cell.length_a   1.000
_cell.length_b   1.000
_cell.length_c   1.000
_cell.angle_alpha   90.00
_cell.angle_beta   90.00
_cell.angle_gamma   90.00
#
_symmetry.space_group_name_H-M   'P 1'
#
loop_
_entity.id
_entity.type
_entity.pdbx_description
1 polymer ?
#
loop_
_entity_poly.entity_id
_entity_poly.type
_entity_poly.pdbx_seq_one_letter_code
_entity_poly.pdbx_strand_id
1 'polypeptide(L)'
;MDKDAEQIIGTLPELDRDVYTFMQEKYDELERAGEKYDVAANDTYVENQAAEKFNISDEEAGTIFARTESQIRRMKQEKASR
;
A
#
# COMPACT_ATOMS: atom_id res chain seq x y z
N MET A 1 -12.25 -0.50 -4.06
CA MET A 1 -11.20 -1.53 -3.91
C MET A 1 -11.66 -2.84 -4.52
N ASP A 2 -10.70 -3.69 -4.90
CA ASP A 2 -10.93 -5.05 -5.37
C ASP A 2 -11.31 -5.97 -4.20
N LYS A 3 -12.26 -6.90 -4.38
CA LYS A 3 -12.68 -7.84 -3.31
C LYS A 3 -11.54 -8.71 -2.79
N ASP A 4 -10.55 -8.98 -3.64
CA ASP A 4 -9.36 -9.73 -3.24
C ASP A 4 -8.45 -8.90 -2.32
N ALA A 5 -8.36 -7.59 -2.58
CA ALA A 5 -7.65 -6.66 -1.73
C ALA A 5 -8.34 -6.53 -0.36
N GLU A 6 -9.66 -6.37 -0.34
CA GLU A 6 -10.44 -6.27 0.91
C GLU A 6 -10.25 -7.51 1.82
N GLN A 7 -10.18 -8.71 1.23
CA GLN A 7 -9.95 -9.93 1.99
C GLN A 7 -8.56 -9.99 2.63
N ILE A 8 -7.50 -9.64 1.87
CA ILE A 8 -6.14 -9.61 2.42
C ILE A 8 -6.03 -8.53 3.50
N ILE A 9 -6.47 -7.31 3.21
CA ILE A 9 -6.42 -6.17 4.15
C ILE A 9 -7.14 -6.49 5.46
N GLY A 10 -8.27 -7.19 5.39
CA GLY A 10 -9.03 -7.62 6.58
C GLY A 10 -8.31 -8.63 7.47
N THR A 11 -7.27 -9.31 6.97
CA THR A 11 -6.47 -10.30 7.72
C THR A 11 -5.15 -9.76 8.25
N LEU A 12 -4.76 -8.54 7.88
CA LEU A 12 -3.52 -7.92 8.32
C LEU A 12 -3.58 -7.55 9.81
N PRO A 13 -2.42 -7.47 10.49
CA PRO A 13 -2.29 -6.72 11.73
C PRO A 13 -2.87 -5.31 11.61
N GLU A 14 -3.37 -4.76 12.72
CA GLU A 14 -4.04 -3.45 12.71
C GLU A 14 -3.15 -2.35 12.14
N LEU A 15 -1.90 -2.26 12.60
CA LEU A 15 -0.91 -1.31 12.09
C LEU A 15 -0.67 -1.47 10.59
N ASP A 16 -0.44 -2.70 10.12
CA ASP A 16 -0.18 -2.98 8.71
C ASP A 16 -1.34 -2.56 7.81
N ARG A 17 -2.57 -2.86 8.22
CA ARG A 17 -3.79 -2.45 7.51
C ARG A 17 -3.88 -0.94 7.43
N ASP A 18 -3.66 -0.25 8.54
CA ASP A 18 -3.81 1.20 8.62
C ASP A 18 -2.73 1.91 7.79
N VAL A 19 -1.49 1.43 7.87
CA VAL A 19 -0.36 1.89 7.04
C VAL A 19 -0.66 1.68 5.56
N TYR A 20 -1.02 0.46 5.15
CA TYR A 20 -1.33 0.15 3.76
C TYR A 20 -2.48 1.01 3.22
N THR A 21 -3.58 1.12 3.97
CA THR A 21 -4.76 1.89 3.56
C THR A 21 -4.40 3.37 3.41
N PHE A 22 -3.66 3.93 4.35
CA PHE A 22 -3.21 5.32 4.28
C PHE A 22 -2.28 5.57 3.09
N MET A 23 -1.30 4.71 2.86
CA MET A 23 -0.39 4.84 1.73
C MET A 23 -1.13 4.74 0.40
N GLN A 24 -2.08 3.82 0.28
CA GLN A 24 -2.93 3.69 -0.91
C GLN A 24 -3.76 4.95 -1.17
N GLU A 25 -4.35 5.55 -0.13
CA GLU A 25 -5.05 6.84 -0.26
C GLU A 25 -4.12 7.96 -0.76
N LYS A 26 -2.87 7.99 -0.30
CA LYS A 26 -1.88 8.96 -0.78
C LYS A 26 -1.46 8.76 -2.22
N TYR A 27 -1.26 7.52 -2.66
CA TYR A 27 -1.03 7.24 -4.06
C TYR A 27 -2.23 7.64 -4.93
N ASP A 28 -3.46 7.39 -4.48
CA ASP A 28 -4.68 7.82 -5.18
C ASP A 28 -4.76 9.36 -5.28
N GLU A 29 -4.37 10.09 -4.23
CA GLU A 29 -4.28 11.56 -4.23
C GLU A 29 -3.26 12.07 -5.27
N LEU A 30 -2.06 11.50 -5.29
CA LEU A 30 -1.01 11.84 -6.25
C LEU A 30 -1.45 11.53 -7.69
N GLU A 31 -2.10 10.39 -7.91
CA GLU A 31 -2.61 10.02 -9.23
C GLU A 31 -3.65 11.02 -9.73
N ARG A 32 -4.58 11.45 -8.85
CA ARG A 32 -5.60 12.46 -9.18
C ARG A 32 -5.01 13.85 -9.43
N ALA A 33 -3.90 14.18 -8.77
CA ALA A 33 -3.16 15.42 -8.99
C ALA A 33 -2.39 15.43 -10.32
N GLY A 34 -2.26 14.27 -10.99
CA GLY A 34 -1.50 14.14 -12.23
C GLY A 34 0.00 13.88 -12.02
N GLU A 35 0.42 13.62 -10.79
CA GLU A 35 1.80 13.33 -10.41
C GLU A 35 2.17 11.88 -10.78
N LYS A 36 2.15 11.55 -12.08
CA LYS A 36 2.40 10.18 -12.59
C LYS A 36 3.84 9.92 -13.02
N TYR A 37 4.69 10.95 -13.04
CA TYR A 37 5.95 10.90 -13.79
C TYR A 37 7.18 10.57 -12.95
N ASP A 38 7.12 10.73 -11.62
CA ASP A 38 8.24 10.40 -10.72
C ASP A 38 7.80 9.41 -9.63
N VAL A 39 7.80 8.13 -9.99
CA VAL A 39 7.41 7.03 -9.10
C VAL A 39 8.30 6.99 -7.86
N ALA A 40 9.61 7.20 -8.02
CA ALA A 40 10.55 7.13 -6.89
C ALA A 40 10.34 8.30 -5.91
N ALA A 41 10.08 9.51 -6.42
CA ALA A 41 9.74 10.64 -5.56
C ALA A 41 8.40 10.44 -4.85
N ASN A 42 7.41 9.88 -5.55
CA ASN A 42 6.11 9.55 -4.98
C ASN A 42 6.23 8.50 -3.87
N ASP A 43 6.99 7.42 -4.10
CA ASP A 43 7.22 6.39 -3.10
C ASP A 43 7.88 6.98 -1.85
N THR A 44 8.97 7.73 -2.03
CA THR A 44 9.66 8.43 -0.94
C THR A 44 8.71 9.36 -0.17
N TYR A 45 7.87 10.11 -0.88
CA TYR A 45 6.91 11.03 -0.25
C TYR A 45 5.86 10.27 0.57
N VAL A 46 5.26 9.23 0.01
CA VAL A 46 4.20 8.45 0.66
C VAL A 46 4.74 7.67 1.86
N GLU A 47 5.93 7.06 1.74
CA GLU A 47 6.60 6.37 2.83
C GLU A 47 6.91 7.30 4.01
N ASN A 48 7.44 8.51 3.73
CA ASN A 48 7.68 9.51 4.77
C ASN A 48 6.39 9.95 5.46
N GLN A 49 5.31 10.18 4.71
CA GLN A 49 4.01 10.55 5.29
C GLN A 49 3.45 9.44 6.20
N ALA A 50 3.64 8.17 5.83
CA ALA A 50 3.22 7.04 6.64
C ALA A 50 4.10 6.88 7.89
N ALA A 51 5.42 7.01 7.74
CA ALA A 51 6.39 6.97 8.83
C ALA A 51 6.04 8.00 9.92
N GLU A 52 5.80 9.26 9.52
CA GLU A 52 5.41 10.33 10.43
C GLU A 52 4.07 10.04 11.13
N LYS A 53 3.07 9.54 10.38
CA LYS A 53 1.71 9.32 10.90
C LYS A 53 1.65 8.16 11.91
N PHE A 54 2.38 7.09 11.64
CA PHE A 54 2.31 5.85 12.42
C PHE A 54 3.50 5.63 13.35
N ASN A 55 4.46 6.57 13.36
CA ASN A 55 5.67 6.52 14.18
C ASN A 55 6.48 5.23 13.92
N ILE A 56 6.69 4.92 12.64
CA ILE A 56 7.52 3.83 12.11
C ILE A 56 8.61 4.41 11.20
N SER A 57 9.55 3.62 10.71
CA SER A 57 10.47 4.08 9.66
C SER A 57 9.80 4.11 8.29
N ASP A 58 10.33 4.94 7.39
CA ASP A 58 10.03 4.93 5.96
C ASP A 58 10.23 3.53 5.34
N GLU A 59 11.35 2.87 5.68
CA GLU A 59 11.63 1.50 5.25
C GLU A 59 10.56 0.50 5.74
N GLU A 60 10.07 0.66 6.98
CA GLU A 60 9.01 -0.20 7.53
C GLU A 60 7.68 0.04 6.83
N ALA A 61 7.33 1.30 6.55
CA ALA A 61 6.14 1.66 5.78
C ALA A 61 6.18 1.04 4.37
N GLY A 62 7.29 1.21 3.65
CA GLY A 62 7.51 0.62 2.33
C GLY A 62 7.44 -0.91 2.36
N THR A 63 8.02 -1.53 3.39
CA THR A 63 7.97 -2.99 3.57
C THR A 63 6.54 -3.51 3.79
N ILE A 64 5.75 -2.83 4.64
CA ILE A 64 4.34 -3.18 4.86
C ILE A 64 3.56 -3.09 3.56
N PHE A 65 3.75 -2.00 2.80
CA PHE A 65 3.05 -1.77 1.54
C PHE A 65 3.39 -2.85 0.51
N ALA A 66 4.67 -3.05 0.23
CA ALA A 66 5.15 -4.03 -0.74
C ALA A 66 4.73 -5.47 -0.39
N ARG A 67 4.79 -5.83 0.91
CA ARG A 67 4.35 -7.15 1.39
C ARG A 67 2.86 -7.36 1.16
N THR A 68 2.05 -6.33 1.38
CA THR A 68 0.59 -6.40 1.20
C THR A 68 0.23 -6.52 -0.28
N GLU A 69 0.83 -5.69 -1.15
CA GLU A 69 0.66 -5.78 -2.61
C GLU A 69 1.02 -7.17 -3.15
N SER A 70 2.13 -7.75 -2.65
CA SER A 70 2.57 -9.09 -3.02
C SER A 70 1.53 -10.17 -2.65
N GLN A 71 0.95 -10.09 -1.46
CA GLN A 71 -0.11 -11.02 -1.02
C GLN A 71 -1.37 -10.89 -1.86
N ILE A 72 -1.82 -9.66 -2.15
CA ILE A 72 -2.98 -9.40 -3.00
C ILE A 72 -2.74 -9.97 -4.40
N ARG A 73 -1.57 -9.70 -5.00
CA ARG A 73 -1.21 -10.21 -6.32
C ARG A 73 -1.21 -11.72 -6.37
N ARG A 74 -0.64 -12.39 -5.36
CA ARG A 74 -0.62 -13.85 -5.26
C ARG A 74 -2.03 -14.43 -5.21
N MET A 75 -2.90 -13.86 -4.38
CA MET A 75 -4.29 -14.33 -4.26
C MET A 75 -5.06 -14.19 -5.59
N LYS A 76 -4.86 -13.07 -6.30
CA LYS A 76 -5.43 -12.87 -7.64
C LYS A 76 -4.95 -13.91 -8.65
N GLN A 77 -3.66 -14.22 -8.65
CA GLN A 77 -3.07 -15.25 -9.52
C GLN A 77 -3.60 -16.64 -9.22
N GLU A 78 -3.75 -16.99 -7.94
CA GLU A 78 -4.31 -18.28 -7.51
C GLU A 78 -5.78 -18.44 -7.94
N LYS A 79 -6.57 -17.36 -7.90
CA LYS A 79 -7.97 -17.37 -8.38
C LYS A 79 -8.07 -17.43 -9.90
N ALA A 80 -7.21 -16.72 -10.62
CA ALA A 80 -7.19 -16.74 -12.09
C ALA A 80 -6.76 -18.09 -12.68
N SER A 81 -6.10 -18.94 -11.89
CA SER A 81 -5.60 -20.25 -12.30
C SER A 81 -6.57 -21.40 -11.98
N ARG A 82 -7.76 -21.11 -11.44
CA ARG A 82 -8.83 -22.07 -11.13
C ARG A 82 -9.98 -21.93 -12.13
#